data_AF-A0A1Y2V2X9-F1
#
_entry.id   AF-A0A1Y2V2X9-F1
#
_cell.length_a   1.000
_cell.length_b   1.000
_cell.length_c   1.000
_cell.angle_alpha   90.00
_cell.angle_beta   90.00
_cell.angle_gamma   90.00
#
_symmetry.space_group_name_H-M   'P 1'
#
loop_
_entity.id
_entity.type
_entity.pdbx_description
1 polymer ?
#
loop_
_entity_poly.entity_id
_entity_poly.type
_entity_poly.pdbx_seq_one_letter_code
_entity_poly.pdbx_strand_id
1 'polypeptide(L)'
;MDWPKENIGISDIDLRNVFKYEPKATRVVRLEGPEKELTVRSLETDEDWEEWMDKELPSPDSRGPGLVLILARRTGQQRMPMVRDELAGFEKGLSERSMSFPMEVGGAPNAEKGLQPSLSGRRSARTLPFSLETFKSISKRFCLHGSIARVVSRSDVPVFSRAELQMGLPERPAYPAYVYNCRSTNAWDMDLALTVTHFPGSGLTYAVLFGTPIYIEDEVIKRLSSAGEAASYPLLLPGIFAELERNRHVKLVEDYMDDIEEKIFELDSRPSVTQQMHSSNTDRSKDKRSQWLDTTYLRNGLITWNEQLAKMTRHTDELRDTLFKPSRNYNFRIESDDYIEYSRSTHKLHFDGRREPPERNAKNDWMKGTDDDYWDEDEGYKSEMRKIGVKVNDRLRSIIEEYEEKIRECTMRIDGMAMATQWSHGDTNVEIALATGRDSRHMRTISIMTMVFLPGTFFATVFSMQLFNWFPSGDNGIVVSHYLWIYVLITVVATLLTLGTWYYFVVWRHRARKEVEEDEVHLIA
;
A
#
# COMPACT_ATOMS: atom_id res chain seq x y z
N MET A 1 22.33 2.28 -22.35
CA MET A 1 21.63 1.06 -21.88
C MET A 1 22.51 0.44 -20.82
N ASP A 2 22.06 0.42 -19.57
CA ASP A 2 22.80 -0.18 -18.45
C ASP A 2 22.44 -1.65 -18.32
N TRP A 3 22.98 -2.47 -19.21
CA TRP A 3 22.82 -3.93 -19.15
C TRP A 3 23.44 -4.48 -17.86
N PRO A 4 22.86 -5.53 -17.23
CA PRO A 4 23.53 -6.29 -16.19
C PRO A 4 24.86 -6.79 -16.75
N LYS A 5 25.97 -6.33 -16.17
CA LYS A 5 27.29 -6.80 -16.57
C LYS A 5 27.50 -8.18 -15.95
N GLU A 6 28.24 -9.05 -16.61
CA GLU A 6 28.65 -10.36 -16.05
C GLU A 6 29.71 -10.22 -14.93
N ASN A 7 29.64 -9.14 -14.15
CA ASN A 7 30.60 -8.83 -13.10
C ASN A 7 30.16 -9.44 -11.78
N ILE A 8 31.11 -10.10 -11.11
CA ILE A 8 30.89 -10.70 -9.80
C ILE A 8 31.34 -9.76 -8.70
N GLY A 9 30.57 -9.77 -7.63
CA GLY A 9 30.81 -8.92 -6.48
C GLY A 9 30.28 -7.51 -6.67
N ILE A 10 30.27 -6.80 -5.57
CA ILE A 10 29.87 -5.40 -5.51
C ILE A 10 31.14 -4.55 -5.72
N SER A 11 31.05 -3.47 -6.48
CA SER A 11 32.20 -2.59 -6.70
C SER A 11 32.70 -1.99 -5.38
N ASP A 12 34.01 -1.75 -5.24
CA ASP A 12 34.56 -1.13 -4.02
C ASP A 12 33.95 0.26 -3.74
N ILE A 13 33.54 0.96 -4.79
CA ILE A 13 32.83 2.24 -4.69
C ILE A 13 31.44 2.03 -4.08
N ASP A 14 30.69 1.05 -4.57
CA ASP A 14 29.35 0.74 -4.07
C ASP A 14 29.37 0.18 -2.65
N LEU A 15 30.35 -0.65 -2.30
CA LEU A 15 30.57 -1.14 -0.94
C LEU A 15 30.69 0.03 0.05
N ARG A 16 31.50 1.04 -0.28
CA ARG A 16 31.74 2.20 0.60
C ARG A 16 30.59 3.21 0.61
N ASN A 17 29.91 3.40 -0.52
CA ASN A 17 28.95 4.49 -0.69
C ASN A 17 27.49 4.08 -0.43
N VAL A 18 27.14 2.82 -0.68
CA VAL A 18 25.76 2.35 -0.56
C VAL A 18 25.49 1.77 0.84
N PHE A 19 26.43 1.00 1.37
CA PHE A 19 26.26 0.25 2.61
C PHE A 19 26.89 0.95 3.81
N LYS A 20 26.35 0.68 4.99
CA LYS A 20 26.89 1.09 6.29
C LYS A 20 27.21 -0.17 7.10
N TYR A 21 28.27 -0.14 7.89
CA TYR A 21 28.80 -1.32 8.55
C TYR A 21 28.77 -1.16 10.07
N GLU A 22 28.09 -2.08 10.75
CA GLU A 22 28.00 -2.17 12.21
C GLU A 22 28.13 -3.65 12.63
N PRO A 23 29.36 -4.19 12.75
CA PRO A 23 29.59 -5.62 13.03
C PRO A 23 28.84 -6.13 14.26
N LYS A 24 28.06 -7.21 14.09
CA LYS A 24 27.25 -7.87 15.15
C LYS A 24 27.04 -9.35 14.84
N ALA A 25 26.69 -10.12 15.88
CA ALA A 25 26.27 -11.50 15.72
C ALA A 25 25.12 -11.65 14.70
N THR A 26 25.36 -12.46 13.68
CA THR A 26 24.47 -12.67 12.55
C THR A 26 24.23 -14.17 12.33
N ARG A 27 22.98 -14.55 12.02
CA ARG A 27 22.64 -15.96 11.81
C ARG A 27 22.79 -16.37 10.35
N VAL A 28 23.40 -17.53 10.17
CA VAL A 28 23.52 -18.21 8.88
C VAL A 28 22.70 -19.48 8.95
N VAL A 29 21.82 -19.65 7.97
CA VAL A 29 20.94 -20.80 7.82
C VAL A 29 21.44 -21.61 6.64
N ARG A 30 21.64 -22.90 6.85
CA ARG A 30 22.08 -23.84 5.84
C ARG A 30 21.14 -25.02 5.81
N LEU A 31 20.73 -25.41 4.61
CA LEU A 31 19.85 -26.53 4.35
C LEU A 31 20.47 -27.41 3.26
N GLU A 32 21.07 -28.52 3.66
CA GLU A 32 21.89 -29.36 2.80
C GLU A 32 21.78 -30.85 3.15
N GLY A 33 22.23 -31.69 2.22
CA GLY A 33 22.23 -33.15 2.36
C GLY A 33 20.93 -33.80 1.87
N PRO A 34 20.88 -35.15 1.84
CA PRO A 34 19.73 -35.90 1.33
C PRO A 34 18.46 -35.69 2.17
N GLU A 35 18.60 -35.50 3.49
CA GLU A 35 17.47 -35.20 4.40
C GLU A 35 17.21 -33.70 4.55
N LYS A 36 18.08 -32.85 3.98
CA LYS A 36 17.99 -31.38 4.03
C LYS A 36 17.83 -30.85 5.46
N GLU A 37 18.71 -31.30 6.35
CA GLU A 37 18.71 -30.87 7.75
C GLU A 37 19.01 -29.37 7.86
N LEU A 38 18.17 -28.67 8.62
CA LEU A 38 18.34 -27.25 8.89
C LEU A 38 19.40 -27.04 9.97
N THR A 39 20.54 -26.48 9.56
CA THR A 39 21.58 -26.05 10.48
C THR A 39 21.58 -24.53 10.58
N VAL A 40 21.63 -24.01 11.81
CA VAL A 40 21.67 -22.57 12.06
C VAL A 40 22.85 -22.24 12.94
N ARG A 41 23.75 -21.38 12.45
CA ARG A 41 24.89 -20.85 13.22
C ARG A 41 24.73 -19.36 13.47
N SER A 42 25.41 -18.86 14.51
CA SER A 42 25.57 -17.44 14.78
C SER A 42 27.05 -17.11 14.65
N LEU A 43 27.40 -16.17 13.78
CA LEU A 43 28.77 -15.72 13.52
C LEU A 43 28.88 -14.24 13.89
N GLU A 44 29.93 -13.85 14.61
CA GLU A 44 30.08 -12.48 15.14
C GLU A 44 31.39 -11.82 14.71
N THR A 45 32.52 -12.53 14.80
CA THR A 45 33.83 -11.96 14.48
C THR A 45 34.24 -12.22 13.04
N ASP A 46 35.12 -11.37 12.49
CA ASP A 46 35.64 -11.53 11.13
C ASP A 46 36.41 -12.86 10.96
N GLU A 47 37.07 -13.35 12.02
CA GLU A 47 37.75 -14.65 12.02
C GLU A 47 36.76 -15.82 11.95
N ASP A 48 35.65 -15.76 12.71
CA ASP A 48 34.58 -16.77 12.65
C ASP A 48 34.00 -16.88 11.24
N TRP A 49 33.84 -15.75 10.56
CA TRP A 49 33.34 -15.68 9.19
C TRP A 49 34.28 -16.35 8.19
N GLU A 50 35.57 -16.01 8.23
CA GLU A 50 36.56 -16.60 7.33
C GLU A 50 36.73 -18.11 7.58
N GLU A 51 36.82 -18.54 8.85
CA GLU A 51 36.92 -19.97 9.19
C GLU A 51 35.69 -20.76 8.69
N TRP A 52 34.50 -20.22 8.89
CA TRP A 52 33.26 -20.84 8.43
C TRP A 52 33.18 -20.90 6.89
N MET A 53 33.53 -19.80 6.20
CA MET A 53 33.51 -19.74 4.74
C MET A 53 34.53 -20.70 4.10
N ASP A 54 35.64 -20.99 4.76
CA ASP A 54 36.65 -21.92 4.25
C ASP A 54 36.32 -23.39 4.53
N LYS A 55 35.73 -23.71 5.68
CA LYS A 55 35.50 -25.09 6.10
C LYS A 55 34.14 -25.65 5.72
N GLU A 56 33.12 -24.79 5.62
CA GLU A 56 31.72 -25.26 5.62
C GLU A 56 30.86 -24.73 4.49
N LEU A 57 31.32 -23.69 3.78
CA LEU A 57 30.58 -23.17 2.63
C LEU A 57 30.68 -24.18 1.48
N PRO A 58 29.55 -24.69 0.95
CA PRO A 58 29.57 -25.57 -0.20
C PRO A 58 30.09 -24.84 -1.41
N SER A 59 30.79 -25.55 -2.30
CA SER A 59 31.15 -25.01 -3.60
C SER A 59 30.02 -25.25 -4.60
N PRO A 60 29.79 -24.36 -5.58
CA PRO A 60 28.93 -24.65 -6.73
C PRO A 60 29.38 -25.91 -7.49
N ASP A 61 30.66 -26.28 -7.38
CA ASP A 61 31.26 -27.49 -7.97
C ASP A 61 30.86 -28.77 -7.23
N SER A 62 30.41 -28.66 -5.98
CA SER A 62 30.05 -29.82 -5.16
C SER A 62 28.68 -30.37 -5.58
N ARG A 63 28.59 -31.69 -5.74
CA ARG A 63 27.32 -32.39 -6.03
C ARG A 63 26.45 -32.38 -4.78
N GLY A 64 25.46 -31.49 -4.74
CA GLY A 64 24.48 -31.45 -3.67
C GLY A 64 23.53 -30.26 -3.80
N PRO A 65 22.22 -30.48 -4.00
CA PRO A 65 21.25 -29.40 -4.00
C PRO A 65 21.10 -28.86 -2.58
N GLY A 66 21.02 -27.54 -2.42
CA GLY A 66 21.05 -26.94 -1.09
C GLY A 66 20.79 -25.43 -1.10
N LEU A 67 20.65 -24.90 0.11
CA LEU A 67 20.36 -23.49 0.35
C LEU A 67 21.23 -22.95 1.48
N VAL A 68 21.92 -21.84 1.22
CA VAL A 68 22.67 -21.09 2.23
C VAL A 68 22.15 -19.66 2.27
N LEU A 69 21.60 -19.24 3.41
CA LEU A 69 20.96 -17.94 3.61
C LEU A 69 21.61 -17.22 4.79
N ILE A 70 22.06 -15.99 4.56
CA ILE A 70 22.49 -15.07 5.61
C ILE A 70 21.33 -14.14 5.98
N LEU A 71 21.00 -14.08 7.28
CA LEU A 71 19.96 -13.20 7.82
C LEU A 71 20.59 -11.95 8.47
N ALA A 72 20.80 -10.90 7.68
CA ALA A 72 21.48 -9.69 8.12
C ALA A 72 20.54 -8.79 8.97
N ARG A 73 20.70 -8.91 10.30
CA ARG A 73 19.84 -8.29 11.31
C ARG A 73 19.89 -6.75 11.32
N ARG A 74 18.76 -6.11 11.64
CA ARG A 74 18.68 -4.66 11.91
C ARG A 74 19.45 -4.25 13.17
N THR A 75 19.87 -3.00 13.21
CA THR A 75 20.58 -2.39 14.33
C THR A 75 19.63 -2.01 15.47
N GLY A 76 19.93 -2.43 16.71
CA GLY A 76 19.27 -1.93 17.93
C GLY A 76 18.25 -2.88 18.59
N GLN A 77 18.03 -4.08 18.06
CA GLN A 77 17.19 -5.11 18.70
C GLN A 77 18.06 -6.09 19.51
N GLN A 78 17.84 -6.15 20.83
CA GLN A 78 18.39 -7.20 21.70
C GLN A 78 17.38 -8.33 21.86
N ARG A 79 17.86 -9.58 21.88
CA ARG A 79 17.05 -10.75 22.20
C ARG A 79 16.90 -10.82 23.72
N MET A 80 15.68 -10.67 24.24
CA MET A 80 15.39 -11.03 25.63
C MET A 80 15.55 -12.56 25.79
N PRO A 81 16.23 -13.07 26.83
CA PRO A 81 16.31 -14.49 27.08
C PRO A 81 14.92 -15.01 27.50
N MET A 82 14.26 -15.78 26.64
CA MET A 82 12.99 -16.43 26.97
C MET A 82 13.24 -17.68 27.83
N VAL A 83 12.54 -17.75 28.97
CA VAL A 83 12.54 -18.88 29.91
C VAL A 83 11.72 -20.04 29.30
N ARG A 84 12.29 -21.24 29.39
CA ARG A 84 11.88 -22.47 28.69
C ARG A 84 10.48 -23.02 29.09
N ASP A 85 9.88 -22.53 30.16
CA ASP A 85 8.63 -23.06 30.73
C ASP A 85 7.34 -22.51 30.10
N GLU A 86 7.40 -21.42 29.34
CA GLU A 86 6.18 -20.80 28.76
C GLU A 86 5.80 -21.39 27.38
N LEU A 87 6.70 -22.11 26.71
CA LEU A 87 6.43 -22.76 25.41
C LEU A 87 5.45 -23.95 25.51
N ALA A 88 5.49 -24.70 26.61
CA ALA A 88 4.64 -25.89 26.77
C ALA A 88 3.15 -25.54 26.98
N GLY A 89 2.86 -24.34 27.51
CA GLY A 89 1.50 -23.81 27.60
C GLY A 89 0.99 -23.20 26.29
N PHE A 90 1.91 -22.67 25.47
CA PHE A 90 1.59 -21.95 24.24
C PHE A 90 1.24 -22.90 23.07
N GLU A 91 1.89 -24.07 22.98
CA GLU A 91 1.64 -25.04 21.91
C GLU A 91 0.27 -25.72 22.00
N LYS A 92 -0.30 -25.86 23.20
CA LYS A 92 -1.64 -26.46 23.38
C LYS A 92 -2.81 -25.52 23.07
N GLY A 93 -2.59 -24.21 23.07
CA GLY A 93 -3.65 -23.21 22.85
C GLY A 93 -3.89 -22.81 21.39
N LEU A 94 -2.97 -23.16 20.48
CA LEU A 94 -3.01 -22.71 19.08
C LEU A 94 -3.79 -23.62 18.12
N SER A 95 -4.27 -24.78 18.59
CA SER A 95 -5.03 -25.72 17.74
C SER A 95 -6.55 -25.46 17.73
N GLU A 96 -7.08 -24.62 18.62
CA GLU A 96 -8.53 -24.43 18.76
C GLU A 96 -8.88 -22.98 19.13
N ARG A 97 -8.83 -22.05 18.17
CA ARG A 97 -9.81 -20.95 18.01
C ARG A 97 -9.39 -19.93 16.96
N SER A 98 -10.38 -19.57 16.16
CA SER A 98 -10.45 -18.33 15.40
C SER A 98 -10.47 -17.11 16.32
N MET A 99 -9.87 -16.02 15.80
CA MET A 99 -9.97 -14.61 16.18
C MET A 99 -9.36 -14.10 17.50
N SER A 100 -8.71 -12.94 17.34
CA SER A 100 -8.48 -11.83 18.29
C SER A 100 -7.78 -12.17 19.61
N PHE A 101 -6.56 -11.66 19.78
CA PHE A 101 -5.98 -11.45 21.11
C PHE A 101 -5.71 -9.95 21.35
N PRO A 102 -6.03 -9.44 22.56
CA PRO A 102 -5.84 -8.05 22.95
C PRO A 102 -4.38 -7.81 23.34
N MET A 103 -3.84 -6.64 22.98
CA MET A 103 -2.56 -6.17 23.51
C MET A 103 -2.85 -5.05 24.50
N GLU A 104 -2.61 -5.31 25.78
CA GLU A 104 -2.70 -4.31 26.83
C GLU A 104 -1.67 -3.19 26.62
N VAL A 105 -2.14 -2.00 26.97
CA VAL A 105 -1.60 -0.68 26.67
C VAL A 105 -0.39 -0.36 27.54
N GLY A 106 0.77 -0.21 26.90
CA GLY A 106 1.94 0.47 27.47
C GLY A 106 2.07 1.88 26.87
N GLY A 107 1.49 2.87 27.56
CA GLY A 107 1.75 4.32 27.47
C GLY A 107 2.21 4.91 26.13
N ALA A 108 1.27 5.46 25.36
CA ALA A 108 1.54 6.31 24.21
C ALA A 108 2.26 7.61 24.62
N PRO A 109 3.40 7.98 24.02
CA PRO A 109 3.83 9.37 23.98
C PRO A 109 3.05 10.07 22.86
N ASN A 110 2.16 10.98 23.25
CA ASN A 110 1.47 12.02 22.45
C ASN A 110 1.44 11.82 20.94
N ALA A 111 0.26 11.41 20.47
CA ALA A 111 -0.17 11.44 19.07
C ALA A 111 -0.36 12.89 18.58
N GLU A 112 0.74 13.52 18.20
CA GLU A 112 0.74 14.66 17.28
C GLU A 112 1.85 14.44 16.25
N LYS A 113 1.60 13.52 15.31
CA LYS A 113 2.30 13.44 14.03
C LYS A 113 1.44 12.61 13.09
N GLY A 114 0.72 13.29 12.21
CA GLY A 114 0.24 12.66 10.98
C GLY A 114 1.41 12.00 10.25
N LEU A 115 1.10 11.09 9.33
CA LEU A 115 2.08 10.37 8.54
C LEU A 115 2.86 11.35 7.65
N GLN A 116 3.87 12.00 8.23
CA GLN A 116 4.95 12.50 7.41
C GLN A 116 5.70 11.25 6.95
N PRO A 117 5.91 11.03 5.64
CA PRO A 117 6.96 10.12 5.21
C PRO A 117 8.20 10.57 5.98
N SER A 118 8.75 9.68 6.80
CA SER A 118 9.82 10.09 7.69
C SER A 118 10.89 10.78 6.84
N LEU A 119 11.07 12.09 7.02
CA LEU A 119 12.16 12.83 6.37
C LEU A 119 13.54 12.23 6.80
N SER A 120 13.50 11.36 7.80
CA SER A 120 14.52 10.38 8.16
C SER A 120 13.96 8.96 8.06
N GLY A 121 13.60 8.48 6.87
CA GLY A 121 13.50 7.06 6.60
C GLY A 121 14.88 6.48 6.86
N ARG A 122 15.10 5.94 8.07
CA ARG A 122 16.33 5.21 8.39
C ARG A 122 16.41 4.11 7.34
N ARG A 123 17.29 4.29 6.34
CA ARG A 123 17.53 3.35 5.24
C ARG A 123 18.17 2.09 5.83
N SER A 124 17.39 1.34 6.59
CA SER A 124 17.91 0.34 7.53
C SER A 124 18.41 -0.89 6.80
N ALA A 125 17.86 -1.21 5.63
CA ALA A 125 18.39 -2.27 4.77
C ALA A 125 19.81 -1.95 4.23
N ARG A 126 20.29 -0.71 4.37
CA ARG A 126 21.68 -0.34 4.01
C ARG A 126 22.67 -0.62 5.13
N THR A 127 22.21 -0.74 6.38
CA THR A 127 23.09 -1.00 7.52
C THR A 127 23.25 -2.50 7.68
N LEU A 128 24.48 -2.96 7.59
CA LEU A 128 24.88 -4.35 7.59
C LEU A 128 25.52 -4.72 8.93
N PRO A 129 25.25 -5.92 9.46
CA PRO A 129 25.84 -6.42 10.70
C PRO A 129 27.25 -7.00 10.52
N PHE A 130 28.01 -6.53 9.52
CA PHE A 130 29.32 -7.05 9.15
C PHE A 130 30.37 -5.93 9.14
N SER A 131 31.64 -6.30 9.19
CA SER A 131 32.71 -5.39 8.77
C SER A 131 32.71 -5.24 7.25
N LEU A 132 33.36 -4.18 6.76
CA LEU A 132 33.50 -3.95 5.31
C LEU A 132 34.24 -5.11 4.63
N GLU A 133 35.30 -5.61 5.26
CA GLU A 133 36.10 -6.71 4.72
C GLU A 133 35.32 -8.03 4.71
N THR A 134 34.60 -8.34 5.80
CA THR A 134 33.74 -9.52 5.88
C THR A 134 32.65 -9.49 4.82
N PHE A 135 31.95 -8.36 4.63
CA PHE A 135 30.93 -8.28 3.58
C PHE A 135 31.53 -8.33 2.17
N LYS A 136 32.74 -7.79 1.97
CA LYS A 136 33.48 -7.94 0.71
C LYS A 136 33.80 -9.41 0.43
N SER A 137 34.25 -10.16 1.43
CA SER A 137 34.52 -11.60 1.35
C SER A 137 33.24 -12.39 1.03
N ILE A 138 32.15 -12.13 1.78
CA ILE A 138 30.81 -12.70 1.51
C ILE A 138 30.39 -12.42 0.07
N SER A 139 30.50 -11.17 -0.40
CA SER A 139 30.06 -10.79 -1.75
C SER A 139 30.75 -11.60 -2.85
N LYS A 140 32.01 -11.97 -2.65
CA LYS A 140 32.80 -12.79 -3.57
C LYS A 140 32.44 -14.27 -3.45
N ARG A 141 32.42 -14.81 -2.23
CA ARG A 141 32.18 -16.24 -1.96
C ARG A 141 30.75 -16.67 -2.29
N PHE A 142 29.76 -15.84 -2.00
CA PHE A 142 28.33 -16.08 -2.31
C PHE A 142 27.98 -15.72 -3.76
N CYS A 143 28.94 -15.27 -4.56
CA CYS A 143 28.72 -14.80 -5.93
C CYS A 143 27.57 -13.77 -6.00
N LEU A 144 27.61 -12.75 -5.14
CA LEU A 144 26.60 -11.69 -5.16
C LEU A 144 26.83 -10.80 -6.37
N HIS A 145 25.77 -10.47 -7.10
CA HIS A 145 25.86 -9.57 -8.25
C HIS A 145 25.76 -8.10 -7.82
N GLY A 146 26.55 -7.22 -8.44
CA GLY A 146 26.59 -5.79 -8.11
C GLY A 146 25.26 -5.05 -8.25
N SER A 147 24.25 -5.61 -8.95
CA SER A 147 22.92 -5.00 -9.05
C SER A 147 22.23 -4.83 -7.68
N ILE A 148 22.60 -5.62 -6.67
CA ILE A 148 22.03 -5.46 -5.32
C ILE A 148 22.34 -4.08 -4.74
N ALA A 149 23.50 -3.50 -5.03
CA ALA A 149 23.84 -2.15 -4.57
C ALA A 149 22.86 -1.10 -5.14
N ARG A 150 22.50 -1.23 -6.42
CA ARG A 150 21.49 -0.37 -7.04
C ARG A 150 20.12 -0.55 -6.38
N VAL A 151 19.71 -1.80 -6.15
CA VAL A 151 18.43 -2.14 -5.53
C VAL A 151 18.33 -1.61 -4.09
N VAL A 152 19.37 -1.77 -3.28
CA VAL A 152 19.45 -1.24 -1.91
C VAL A 152 19.58 0.29 -1.89
N SER A 153 20.16 0.88 -2.94
CA SER A 153 20.24 2.34 -3.07
C SER A 153 18.86 2.98 -3.38
N ARG A 154 18.04 2.35 -4.21
CA ARG A 154 16.71 2.83 -4.60
C ARG A 154 15.65 2.28 -3.63
N SER A 155 15.58 2.89 -2.45
CA SER A 155 14.80 2.37 -1.33
C SER A 155 13.29 2.67 -1.41
N ASP A 156 12.90 3.62 -2.25
CA ASP A 156 11.56 4.20 -2.38
C ASP A 156 10.58 3.29 -3.12
N VAL A 157 11.04 2.65 -4.19
CA VAL A 157 10.21 1.80 -5.05
C VAL A 157 10.49 0.33 -4.76
N PRO A 158 9.47 -0.50 -4.52
CA PRO A 158 9.69 -1.92 -4.35
C PRO A 158 10.01 -2.56 -5.70
N VAL A 159 10.88 -3.58 -5.71
CA VAL A 159 11.43 -4.15 -6.94
C VAL A 159 11.53 -5.66 -6.82
N PHE A 160 11.12 -6.36 -7.87
CA PHE A 160 11.60 -7.71 -8.18
C PHE A 160 12.35 -7.65 -9.51
N SER A 161 13.60 -8.11 -9.51
CA SER A 161 14.42 -8.21 -10.73
C SER A 161 15.04 -9.58 -10.83
N ARG A 162 15.07 -10.12 -12.05
CA ARG A 162 15.80 -11.34 -12.40
C ARG A 162 16.86 -11.04 -13.45
N ALA A 163 17.97 -11.76 -13.41
CA ALA A 163 18.98 -11.77 -14.46
C ALA A 163 19.56 -13.19 -14.60
N GLU A 164 19.78 -13.61 -15.84
CA GLU A 164 20.52 -14.83 -16.18
C GLU A 164 21.95 -14.40 -16.52
N LEU A 165 22.92 -14.88 -15.76
CA LEU A 165 24.31 -14.43 -15.84
C LEU A 165 25.27 -15.60 -15.78
N GLN A 166 26.48 -15.38 -16.27
CA GLN A 166 27.62 -16.27 -16.03
C GLN A 166 28.35 -15.79 -14.78
N MET A 167 28.38 -16.61 -13.73
CA MET A 167 28.94 -16.29 -12.42
C MET A 167 30.05 -17.31 -12.07
N GLY A 168 31.30 -16.86 -12.05
CA GLY A 168 32.44 -17.59 -11.49
C GLY A 168 33.61 -16.67 -11.18
N LEU A 169 34.25 -16.87 -10.02
CA LEU A 169 35.41 -16.08 -9.60
C LEU A 169 36.49 -16.03 -10.69
N PRO A 170 37.36 -15.01 -10.75
CA PRO A 170 38.45 -14.95 -11.74
C PRO A 170 39.34 -16.21 -11.76
N GLU A 171 39.36 -16.96 -10.65
CA GLU A 171 40.13 -18.18 -10.42
C GLU A 171 39.32 -19.47 -10.61
N ARG A 172 38.00 -19.38 -10.88
CA ARG A 172 37.08 -20.53 -11.00
C ARG A 172 36.31 -20.50 -12.34
N PRO A 173 35.74 -21.64 -12.79
CA PRO A 173 34.90 -21.66 -13.98
C PRO A 173 33.68 -20.76 -13.80
N ALA A 174 33.26 -20.07 -14.86
CA ALA A 174 32.00 -19.35 -14.89
C ALA A 174 30.84 -20.33 -15.05
N TYR A 175 29.86 -20.25 -14.14
CA TYR A 175 28.66 -21.07 -14.15
C TYR A 175 27.44 -20.26 -14.53
N PRO A 176 26.51 -20.81 -15.33
CA PRO A 176 25.22 -20.18 -15.55
C PRO A 176 24.49 -20.09 -14.20
N ALA A 177 23.96 -18.92 -13.87
CA ALA A 177 23.27 -18.67 -12.63
C ALA A 177 22.08 -17.72 -12.83
N TYR A 178 21.04 -17.94 -12.04
CA TYR A 178 19.91 -17.01 -11.92
C TYR A 178 20.14 -16.11 -10.72
N VAL A 179 20.13 -14.80 -10.95
CA VAL A 179 20.23 -13.78 -9.91
C VAL A 179 18.88 -13.12 -9.70
N TYR A 180 18.36 -13.18 -8.48
CA TYR A 180 17.15 -12.49 -8.07
C TYR A 180 17.48 -11.40 -7.07
N ASN A 181 16.89 -10.22 -7.25
CA ASN A 181 16.88 -9.19 -6.21
C ASN A 181 15.44 -8.79 -5.90
N CYS A 182 15.11 -8.74 -4.61
CA CYS A 182 13.86 -8.21 -4.11
C CYS A 182 14.12 -7.02 -3.18
N ARG A 183 13.23 -6.03 -3.21
CA ARG A 183 13.28 -4.87 -2.33
C ARG A 183 11.87 -4.46 -1.95
N SER A 184 11.64 -4.28 -0.65
CA SER A 184 10.42 -3.62 -0.19
C SER A 184 10.64 -2.12 -0.03
N THR A 185 9.54 -1.37 -0.11
CA THR A 185 9.58 0.09 0.00
C THR A 185 9.96 0.53 1.42
N ASN A 186 10.76 1.59 1.51
CA ASN A 186 11.06 2.29 2.76
C ASN A 186 10.02 3.36 3.13
N ALA A 187 8.91 3.43 2.39
CA ALA A 187 7.75 4.25 2.74
C ALA A 187 7.31 4.03 4.19
N TRP A 188 7.36 2.77 4.63
CA TRP A 188 7.05 2.34 6.00
C TRP A 188 8.24 1.63 6.61
N ASP A 189 8.27 1.59 7.94
CA ASP A 189 9.33 0.94 8.70
C ASP A 189 9.45 -0.56 8.38
N MET A 190 10.57 -1.15 8.82
CA MET A 190 10.89 -2.57 8.62
C MET A 190 11.06 -2.98 7.16
N ASP A 191 11.63 -2.09 6.36
CA ASP A 191 12.05 -2.34 4.99
C ASP A 191 13.10 -3.47 4.88
N LEU A 192 12.95 -4.34 3.87
CA LEU A 192 13.75 -5.53 3.62
C LEU A 192 14.36 -5.47 2.22
N ALA A 193 15.49 -6.14 2.01
CA ALA A 193 16.02 -6.42 0.69
C ALA A 193 16.55 -7.85 0.64
N LEU A 194 16.47 -8.51 -0.51
CA LEU A 194 16.93 -9.87 -0.70
C LEU A 194 17.76 -9.94 -1.98
N THR A 195 18.89 -10.63 -1.92
CA THR A 195 19.64 -11.08 -3.09
C THR A 195 19.72 -12.59 -3.05
N VAL A 196 19.54 -13.24 -4.20
CA VAL A 196 19.63 -14.69 -4.36
C VAL A 196 20.43 -14.99 -5.62
N THR A 197 21.40 -15.88 -5.53
CA THR A 197 22.15 -16.43 -6.66
C THR A 197 21.93 -17.94 -6.67
N HIS A 198 21.23 -18.44 -7.68
CA HIS A 198 20.89 -19.85 -7.84
C HIS A 198 21.68 -20.48 -8.98
N PHE A 199 22.34 -21.61 -8.70
CA PHE A 199 23.09 -22.38 -9.68
C PHE A 199 22.30 -23.61 -10.13
N PRO A 200 21.67 -23.58 -11.32
CA PRO A 200 20.85 -24.69 -11.81
C PRO A 200 21.62 -26.01 -11.97
N GLY A 201 22.93 -25.95 -12.26
CA GLY A 201 23.74 -27.17 -12.46
C GLY A 201 23.95 -27.99 -11.20
N SER A 202 24.00 -27.36 -10.02
CA SER A 202 24.17 -28.04 -8.73
C SER A 202 22.92 -28.01 -7.86
N GLY A 203 21.92 -27.17 -8.20
CA GLY A 203 20.75 -26.93 -7.37
C GLY A 203 21.08 -26.15 -6.08
N LEU A 204 22.27 -25.53 -6.02
CA LEU A 204 22.74 -24.75 -4.88
C LEU A 204 22.29 -23.29 -4.98
N THR A 205 21.81 -22.75 -3.87
CA THR A 205 21.34 -21.36 -3.79
C THR A 205 22.05 -20.60 -2.68
N TYR A 206 22.67 -19.48 -3.01
CA TYR A 206 23.18 -18.53 -2.02
C TYR A 206 22.24 -17.34 -1.92
N ALA A 207 22.02 -16.84 -0.70
CA ALA A 207 21.21 -15.67 -0.50
C ALA A 207 21.62 -14.84 0.72
N VAL A 208 21.30 -13.55 0.65
CA VAL A 208 21.40 -12.62 1.77
C VAL A 208 20.10 -11.84 1.88
N LEU A 209 19.44 -11.93 3.04
CA LEU A 209 18.28 -11.15 3.39
C LEU A 209 18.73 -10.00 4.31
N PHE A 210 18.59 -8.77 3.83
CA PHE A 210 19.01 -7.54 4.48
C PHE A 210 17.89 -6.90 5.30
N GLY A 211 18.26 -6.34 6.45
CA GLY A 211 17.38 -5.56 7.29
C GLY A 211 16.39 -6.41 8.07
N THR A 212 16.75 -7.65 8.42
CA THR A 212 15.87 -8.61 9.11
C THR A 212 15.62 -8.22 10.58
N PRO A 213 14.36 -7.98 10.97
CA PRO A 213 13.98 -7.97 12.39
C PRO A 213 14.05 -9.37 13.00
N ILE A 214 14.13 -9.46 14.33
CA ILE A 214 14.18 -10.75 15.07
C ILE A 214 12.98 -11.64 14.74
N TYR A 215 11.76 -11.09 14.67
CA TYR A 215 10.56 -11.88 14.39
C TYR A 215 10.55 -12.46 12.97
N ILE A 216 11.07 -11.73 11.98
CA ILE A 216 11.20 -12.20 10.59
C ILE A 216 12.23 -13.32 10.51
N GLU A 217 13.32 -13.20 11.25
CA GLU A 217 14.36 -14.21 11.31
C GLU A 217 13.81 -15.56 11.82
N ASP A 218 13.07 -15.55 12.93
CA ASP A 218 12.44 -16.76 13.46
C ASP A 218 11.34 -17.30 12.52
N GLU A 219 10.57 -16.43 11.86
CA GLU A 219 9.57 -16.82 10.86
C GLU A 219 10.19 -17.48 9.63
N VAL A 220 11.28 -16.93 9.09
CA VAL A 220 12.01 -17.50 7.95
C VAL A 220 12.61 -18.85 8.31
N ILE A 221 13.24 -18.97 9.48
CA ILE A 221 13.83 -20.22 9.97
C ILE A 221 12.75 -21.30 10.12
N LYS A 222 11.60 -20.95 10.70
CA LYS A 222 10.45 -21.85 10.81
C LYS A 222 9.98 -22.34 9.44
N ARG A 223 9.82 -21.45 8.46
CA ARG A 223 9.40 -21.86 7.10
C ARG A 223 10.44 -22.71 6.38
N LEU A 224 11.72 -22.44 6.60
CA LEU A 224 12.81 -23.23 6.03
C LEU A 224 12.94 -24.62 6.66
N SER A 225 12.60 -24.79 7.95
CA SER A 225 12.57 -26.13 8.59
C SER A 225 11.59 -27.10 7.93
N SER A 226 10.52 -26.59 7.30
CA SER A 226 9.54 -27.40 6.58
C SER A 226 9.76 -27.36 5.05
N ALA A 227 10.80 -26.72 4.54
CA ALA A 227 10.96 -26.54 3.10
C ALA A 227 11.24 -27.87 2.36
N GLY A 228 11.99 -28.78 2.99
CA GLY A 228 12.33 -30.08 2.41
C GLY A 228 12.83 -29.95 0.96
N GLU A 229 12.22 -30.69 0.04
CA GLU A 229 12.60 -30.69 -1.37
C GLU A 229 12.54 -29.30 -2.04
N ALA A 230 11.67 -28.40 -1.56
CA ALA A 230 11.50 -27.05 -2.11
C ALA A 230 12.71 -26.13 -1.93
N ALA A 231 13.67 -26.46 -1.04
CA ALA A 231 14.86 -25.65 -0.77
C ALA A 231 15.73 -25.35 -2.00
N SER A 232 15.64 -26.22 -3.00
CA SER A 232 16.42 -26.16 -4.22
C SER A 232 15.69 -25.41 -5.34
N TYR A 233 14.47 -24.96 -5.08
CA TYR A 233 13.67 -24.23 -6.05
C TYR A 233 14.08 -22.74 -6.10
N PRO A 234 14.41 -22.18 -7.27
CA PRO A 234 15.00 -20.83 -7.39
C PRO A 234 14.17 -19.71 -6.76
N LEU A 235 12.83 -19.83 -6.84
CA LEU A 235 11.90 -18.81 -6.34
C LEU A 235 11.37 -19.08 -4.93
N LEU A 236 11.92 -20.06 -4.18
CA LEU A 236 11.50 -20.30 -2.79
C LEU A 236 11.72 -19.06 -1.93
N LEU A 237 12.94 -18.50 -1.91
CA LEU A 237 13.25 -17.34 -1.09
C LEU A 237 12.52 -16.06 -1.53
N PRO A 238 12.44 -15.72 -2.84
CA PRO A 238 11.56 -14.66 -3.31
C PRO A 238 10.08 -14.87 -2.95
N GLY A 239 9.59 -16.11 -2.95
CA GLY A 239 8.23 -16.45 -2.49
C GLY A 239 8.04 -16.20 -1.00
N ILE A 240 8.99 -16.62 -0.16
CA ILE A 240 8.99 -16.31 1.28
C ILE A 240 8.99 -14.79 1.48
N PHE A 241 9.85 -14.06 0.75
CA PHE A 241 9.89 -12.60 0.80
C PHE A 241 8.53 -11.97 0.47
N ALA A 242 7.84 -12.48 -0.56
CA ALA A 242 6.51 -12.01 -0.94
C ALA A 242 5.47 -12.21 0.17
N GLU A 243 5.52 -13.33 0.87
CA GLU A 243 4.63 -13.59 2.01
C GLU A 243 4.94 -12.70 3.22
N LEU A 244 6.21 -12.45 3.52
CA LEU A 244 6.59 -11.52 4.61
C LEU A 244 6.06 -10.11 4.31
N GLU A 245 6.18 -9.68 3.06
CA GLU A 245 5.70 -8.36 2.62
C GLU A 245 4.17 -8.27 2.59
N ARG A 246 3.48 -9.36 2.20
CA ARG A 246 2.03 -9.50 2.35
C ARG A 246 1.59 -9.29 3.80
N ASN A 247 2.22 -9.98 4.75
CA ASN A 247 1.86 -9.82 6.17
C ASN A 247 2.05 -8.38 6.66
N ARG A 248 3.12 -7.71 6.19
CA ARG A 248 3.40 -6.31 6.52
C ARG A 248 2.34 -5.36 5.95
N HIS A 249 2.05 -5.46 4.66
CA HIS A 249 1.11 -4.56 3.99
C HIS A 249 -0.34 -4.79 4.41
N VAL A 250 -0.78 -6.04 4.63
CA VAL A 250 -2.16 -6.31 5.06
C VAL A 250 -2.44 -5.65 6.40
N LYS A 251 -1.55 -5.83 7.38
CA LYS A 251 -1.67 -5.18 8.68
C LYS A 251 -1.68 -3.66 8.56
N LEU A 252 -0.76 -3.12 7.74
CA LEU A 252 -0.71 -1.69 7.49
C LEU A 252 -2.04 -1.17 6.92
N VAL A 253 -2.57 -1.82 5.89
CA VAL A 253 -3.85 -1.43 5.29
C VAL A 253 -4.96 -1.45 6.34
N GLU A 254 -5.08 -2.53 7.13
CA GLU A 254 -6.08 -2.65 8.20
C GLU A 254 -5.95 -1.53 9.24
N ASP A 255 -4.76 -1.29 9.77
CA ASP A 255 -4.50 -0.21 10.73
C ASP A 255 -4.88 1.18 10.15
N TYR A 256 -4.61 1.43 8.85
CA TYR A 256 -5.00 2.67 8.18
C TYR A 256 -6.51 2.77 7.92
N MET A 257 -7.16 1.65 7.63
CA MET A 257 -8.59 1.64 7.38
C MET A 257 -9.37 1.96 8.65
N ASP A 258 -8.95 1.40 9.79
CA ASP A 258 -9.55 1.68 11.09
C ASP A 258 -9.44 3.19 11.45
N ASP A 259 -8.27 3.81 11.21
CA ASP A 259 -8.05 5.26 11.44
C ASP A 259 -8.94 6.13 10.54
N ILE A 260 -9.16 5.72 9.29
CA ILE A 260 -10.05 6.44 8.37
C ILE A 260 -11.51 6.32 8.82
N GLU A 261 -11.94 5.12 9.24
CA GLU A 261 -13.31 4.88 9.70
C GLU A 261 -13.64 5.67 10.96
N GLU A 262 -12.74 5.68 11.95
CA GLU A 262 -12.87 6.47 13.17
C GLU A 262 -13.10 7.95 12.83
N LYS A 263 -12.33 8.50 11.89
CA LYS A 263 -12.42 9.92 11.52
C LYS A 263 -13.61 10.25 10.63
N ILE A 264 -14.06 9.34 9.76
CA ILE A 264 -15.32 9.52 9.03
C ILE A 264 -16.49 9.58 10.01
N PHE A 265 -16.49 8.75 11.05
CA PHE A 265 -17.51 8.77 12.10
C PHE A 265 -17.50 10.08 12.90
N GLU A 266 -16.32 10.60 13.24
CA GLU A 266 -16.19 11.93 13.86
C GLU A 266 -16.69 13.07 12.96
N LEU A 267 -16.56 12.93 11.63
CA LEU A 267 -17.04 13.94 10.67
C LEU A 267 -18.57 13.97 10.53
N ASP A 268 -19.23 12.82 10.64
CA ASP A 268 -20.70 12.73 10.61
C ASP A 268 -21.33 13.23 11.93
N SER A 269 -20.55 13.20 13.01
CA SER A 269 -20.86 13.78 14.31
C SER A 269 -20.85 15.32 14.23
N ARG A 270 -21.96 15.92 13.76
CA ARG A 270 -22.13 17.38 13.63
C ARG A 270 -21.77 18.11 14.93
N PRO A 271 -20.72 18.97 14.95
CA PRO A 271 -20.51 19.88 16.08
C PRO A 271 -21.68 20.88 16.12
N SER A 272 -22.12 21.23 17.32
CA SER A 272 -23.03 22.37 17.50
C SER A 272 -22.45 23.64 16.85
N VAL A 273 -23.32 24.54 16.38
CA VAL A 273 -22.97 25.80 15.68
C VAL A 273 -21.88 26.60 16.45
N THR A 274 -21.86 26.51 17.78
CA THR A 274 -20.90 27.16 18.67
C THR A 274 -19.47 26.61 18.54
N GLN A 275 -19.30 25.33 18.19
CA GLN A 275 -18.01 24.65 18.11
C GLN A 275 -17.35 24.82 16.72
N GLN A 276 -18.15 25.09 15.67
CA GLN A 276 -17.65 25.47 14.34
C GLN A 276 -16.93 26.83 14.32
N MET A 277 -17.20 27.70 15.30
CA MET A 277 -16.55 29.02 15.40
C MET A 277 -15.15 28.97 16.05
N HIS A 278 -14.82 27.91 16.79
CA HIS A 278 -13.59 27.83 17.59
C HIS A 278 -12.47 26.97 16.98
N SER A 279 -12.76 26.12 15.99
CA SER A 279 -11.71 25.44 15.21
C SER A 279 -11.49 26.16 13.88
N SER A 280 -10.25 26.41 13.51
CA SER A 280 -9.95 27.05 12.24
C SER A 280 -10.41 26.12 11.11
N ASN A 281 -11.34 26.56 10.24
CA ASN A 281 -11.78 25.79 9.05
C ASN A 281 -10.59 25.33 8.17
N THR A 282 -9.45 26.01 8.30
CA THR A 282 -8.19 25.67 7.65
C THR A 282 -7.57 24.36 8.13
N ASP A 283 -7.63 24.02 9.42
CA ASP A 283 -6.94 22.83 9.94
C ASP A 283 -7.72 21.55 9.58
N ARG A 284 -9.04 21.58 9.72
CA ARG A 284 -9.91 20.46 9.31
C ARG A 284 -9.84 20.13 7.82
N SER A 285 -9.57 21.14 6.98
CA SER A 285 -9.39 20.96 5.52
C SER A 285 -8.00 20.40 5.19
N LYS A 286 -6.97 20.69 6.00
CA LYS A 286 -5.63 20.13 5.84
C LYS A 286 -5.60 18.65 6.23
N ASP A 287 -6.24 18.28 7.33
CA ASP A 287 -6.24 16.90 7.84
C ASP A 287 -6.95 15.94 6.87
N LYS A 288 -8.07 16.38 6.28
CA LYS A 288 -8.75 15.66 5.19
C LYS A 288 -7.84 15.45 3.99
N ARG A 289 -7.10 16.48 3.61
CA ARG A 289 -6.19 16.41 2.46
C ARG A 289 -5.01 15.49 2.72
N SER A 290 -4.42 15.51 3.92
CA SER A 290 -3.32 14.60 4.26
C SER A 290 -3.77 13.14 4.25
N GLN A 291 -4.94 12.84 4.83
CA GLN A 291 -5.48 11.48 4.83
C GLN A 291 -5.72 10.97 3.41
N TRP A 292 -6.37 11.76 2.56
CA TRP A 292 -6.58 11.40 1.16
C TRP A 292 -5.26 11.12 0.42
N LEU A 293 -4.23 11.93 0.68
CA LEU A 293 -2.89 11.74 0.11
C LEU A 293 -2.24 10.45 0.62
N ASP A 294 -2.36 10.16 1.91
CA ASP A 294 -1.79 8.97 2.56
C ASP A 294 -2.45 7.69 2.04
N THR A 295 -3.79 7.64 1.95
CA THR A 295 -4.53 6.50 1.37
C THR A 295 -4.18 6.30 -0.10
N THR A 296 -4.04 7.39 -0.86
CA THR A 296 -3.64 7.33 -2.27
C THR A 296 -2.21 6.79 -2.40
N TYR A 297 -1.30 7.24 -1.54
CA TYR A 297 0.09 6.80 -1.55
C TYR A 297 0.21 5.32 -1.19
N LEU A 298 -0.51 4.86 -0.16
CA LEU A 298 -0.61 3.46 0.22
C LEU A 298 -1.12 2.61 -0.94
N ARG A 299 -2.26 2.98 -1.54
CA ARG A 299 -2.84 2.28 -2.71
C ARG A 299 -1.82 2.17 -3.85
N ASN A 300 -1.13 3.25 -4.17
CA ASN A 300 -0.13 3.25 -5.25
C ASN A 300 1.07 2.33 -4.92
N GLY A 301 1.48 2.28 -3.66
CA GLY A 301 2.49 1.33 -3.18
C GLY A 301 2.07 -0.13 -3.35
N LEU A 302 0.81 -0.44 -3.00
CA LEU A 302 0.23 -1.77 -3.19
C LEU A 302 0.16 -2.17 -4.67
N ILE A 303 -0.29 -1.26 -5.55
CA ILE A 303 -0.32 -1.49 -7.00
C ILE A 303 1.08 -1.82 -7.52
N THR A 304 2.08 -1.02 -7.12
CA THR A 304 3.47 -1.20 -7.56
C THR A 304 4.04 -2.55 -7.11
N TRP A 305 3.71 -2.98 -5.89
CA TRP A 305 4.10 -4.30 -5.39
C TRP A 305 3.36 -5.44 -6.10
N ASN A 306 2.07 -5.28 -6.37
CA ASN A 306 1.26 -6.26 -7.09
C ASN A 306 1.84 -6.54 -8.49
N GLU A 307 2.35 -5.51 -9.18
CA GLU A 307 3.07 -5.67 -10.43
C GLU A 307 4.37 -6.49 -10.27
N GLN A 308 5.08 -6.36 -9.14
CA GLN A 308 6.27 -7.17 -8.88
C GLN A 308 5.91 -8.64 -8.64
N LEU A 309 4.81 -8.91 -7.93
CA LEU A 309 4.28 -10.27 -7.75
C LEU A 309 3.91 -10.90 -9.10
N ALA A 310 3.27 -10.13 -10.00
CA ALA A 310 2.96 -10.59 -11.35
C ALA A 310 4.20 -10.94 -12.18
N LYS A 311 5.34 -10.27 -11.94
CA LYS A 311 6.62 -10.67 -12.55
C LYS A 311 7.15 -11.99 -11.97
N MET A 312 6.99 -12.22 -10.66
CA MET A 312 7.38 -13.47 -10.03
C MET A 312 6.55 -14.65 -10.56
N THR A 313 5.22 -14.48 -10.72
CA THR A 313 4.36 -15.53 -11.30
C THR A 313 4.75 -15.85 -12.74
N ARG A 314 4.94 -14.84 -13.59
CA ARG A 314 5.45 -15.06 -14.96
C ARG A 314 6.79 -15.81 -14.96
N HIS A 315 7.68 -15.51 -14.01
CA HIS A 315 8.96 -16.20 -13.94
C HIS A 315 8.85 -17.66 -13.50
N THR A 316 7.88 -18.02 -12.65
CA THR A 316 7.65 -19.45 -12.33
C THR A 316 7.22 -20.24 -13.59
N ASP A 317 6.39 -19.64 -14.45
CA ASP A 317 6.02 -20.23 -15.75
C ASP A 317 7.24 -20.33 -16.69
N GLU A 318 8.09 -19.29 -16.75
CA GLU A 318 9.34 -19.33 -17.52
C GLU A 318 10.28 -20.46 -17.04
N LEU A 319 10.45 -20.64 -15.72
CA LEU A 319 11.30 -21.70 -15.16
C LEU A 319 10.77 -23.10 -15.50
N ARG A 320 9.44 -23.28 -15.50
CA ARG A 320 8.82 -24.53 -15.95
C ARG A 320 9.17 -24.85 -17.40
N ASP A 321 9.12 -23.85 -18.27
CA ASP A 321 9.26 -24.05 -19.72
C ASP A 321 10.73 -24.07 -20.20
N THR A 322 11.65 -23.62 -19.36
CA THR A 322 13.09 -23.55 -19.64
C THR A 322 13.88 -24.56 -18.80
N LEU A 323 14.10 -24.25 -17.51
CA LEU A 323 14.95 -25.01 -16.59
C LEU A 323 14.38 -26.40 -16.28
N PHE A 324 13.06 -26.49 -16.11
CA PHE A 324 12.37 -27.73 -15.74
C PHE A 324 11.54 -28.30 -16.88
N LYS A 325 11.92 -28.05 -18.13
CA LYS A 325 11.23 -28.56 -19.31
C LYS A 325 11.24 -30.11 -19.33
N PRO A 326 10.11 -30.78 -19.63
CA PRO A 326 10.07 -32.22 -19.72
C PRO A 326 10.88 -32.75 -20.90
N SER A 327 11.58 -33.86 -20.71
CA SER A 327 12.27 -34.58 -21.78
C SER A 327 11.29 -35.14 -22.82
N ARG A 328 11.67 -35.05 -24.11
CA ARG A 328 10.82 -35.35 -25.30
C ARG A 328 10.13 -36.72 -25.30
N ASN A 329 10.66 -37.72 -24.60
CA ASN A 329 10.10 -39.07 -24.55
C ASN A 329 9.08 -39.29 -23.41
N TYR A 330 9.00 -38.37 -22.45
CA TYR A 330 7.99 -38.39 -21.38
C TYR A 330 6.78 -37.54 -21.76
N ASN A 331 6.17 -37.83 -22.92
CA ASN A 331 4.77 -37.47 -23.15
C ASN A 331 3.88 -38.45 -22.36
N PHE A 332 4.06 -38.51 -21.03
CA PHE A 332 2.97 -38.99 -20.20
C PHE A 332 1.88 -37.95 -20.36
N ARG A 333 0.76 -38.39 -20.91
CA ARG A 333 -0.53 -37.71 -20.91
C ARG A 333 -0.78 -37.28 -19.45
N ILE A 334 -0.32 -36.09 -19.07
CA ILE A 334 -0.97 -35.34 -18.00
C ILE A 334 -2.27 -34.90 -18.65
N GLU A 335 -3.22 -35.84 -18.72
CA GLU A 335 -4.60 -35.50 -19.02
C GLU A 335 -4.99 -34.43 -18.00
N SER A 336 -5.63 -33.41 -18.55
CA SER A 336 -6.16 -32.20 -17.94
C SER A 336 -6.92 -32.38 -16.62
N ASP A 337 -7.19 -33.61 -16.18
CA ASP A 337 -8.06 -33.89 -15.03
C ASP A 337 -7.32 -33.84 -13.69
N ASP A 338 -6.08 -34.36 -13.58
CA ASP A 338 -5.30 -34.28 -12.32
C ASP A 338 -4.82 -32.86 -11.99
N TYR A 339 -4.64 -32.03 -13.04
CA TYR A 339 -4.23 -30.62 -12.92
C TYR A 339 -5.39 -29.71 -12.46
N ILE A 340 -6.64 -30.04 -12.82
CA ILE A 340 -7.83 -29.26 -12.47
C ILE A 340 -8.37 -29.66 -11.08
N GLU A 341 -8.24 -30.93 -10.68
CA GLU A 341 -8.74 -31.40 -9.39
C GLU A 341 -7.88 -30.93 -8.21
N TYR A 342 -6.55 -30.82 -8.39
CA TYR A 342 -5.63 -30.38 -7.32
C TYR A 342 -5.69 -28.86 -7.04
N SER A 343 -5.87 -28.04 -8.08
CA SER A 343 -5.96 -26.57 -7.97
C SER A 343 -7.17 -26.09 -7.16
N ARG A 344 -8.21 -26.93 -7.03
CA ARG A 344 -9.41 -26.63 -6.21
C ARG A 344 -9.23 -26.87 -4.71
N SER A 345 -8.17 -27.55 -4.27
CA SER A 345 -8.09 -28.10 -2.91
C SER A 345 -7.29 -27.25 -1.91
N THR A 346 -6.36 -26.39 -2.34
CA THR A 346 -5.39 -25.78 -1.40
C THR A 346 -5.58 -24.28 -1.18
N HIS A 347 -6.46 -23.92 -0.24
CA HIS A 347 -6.58 -22.55 0.29
C HIS A 347 -5.83 -22.30 1.60
N LYS A 348 -5.03 -23.26 2.11
CA LYS A 348 -4.14 -23.05 3.26
C LYS A 348 -2.87 -23.90 3.09
N LEU A 349 -1.70 -23.27 3.24
CA LEU A 349 -0.43 -23.96 3.44
C LEU A 349 -0.48 -24.67 4.81
N HIS A 350 -1.04 -25.88 4.84
CA HIS A 350 -0.82 -26.81 5.94
C HIS A 350 0.13 -27.90 5.47
N PHE A 351 1.34 -27.85 6.02
CA PHE A 351 2.33 -28.91 5.91
C PHE A 351 1.91 -30.02 6.90
N ASP A 352 1.17 -31.02 6.44
CA ASP A 352 1.01 -32.26 7.22
C ASP A 352 1.81 -33.38 6.57
N GLY A 353 2.89 -33.76 7.24
CA GLY A 353 3.79 -34.82 6.86
C GLY A 353 3.34 -36.13 7.49
N ARG A 354 2.47 -36.88 6.79
CA ARG A 354 2.35 -38.32 7.01
C ARG A 354 1.84 -39.02 5.75
N ARG A 355 2.73 -39.74 5.05
CA ARG A 355 2.35 -40.69 4.00
C ARG A 355 2.25 -42.08 4.62
N GLU A 356 1.05 -42.66 4.61
CA GLU A 356 0.90 -44.13 4.62
C GLU A 356 1.15 -44.67 3.21
N PRO A 357 1.85 -45.81 3.04
CA PRO A 357 2.14 -46.36 1.73
C PRO A 357 0.91 -47.08 1.12
N PRO A 358 0.63 -46.91 -0.18
CA PRO A 358 -0.47 -47.62 -0.82
C PRO A 358 -0.15 -49.11 -1.01
N GLU A 359 -1.09 -49.97 -0.63
CA GLU A 359 -1.03 -51.41 -0.83
C GLU A 359 -0.88 -51.76 -2.33
N ARG A 360 0.20 -52.48 -2.67
CA ARG A 360 0.43 -53.01 -4.02
C ARG A 360 -0.53 -54.16 -4.29
N ASN A 361 -1.55 -53.93 -5.12
CA ASN A 361 -2.36 -55.02 -5.67
C ASN A 361 -1.67 -55.59 -6.92
N ALA A 362 -1.05 -56.77 -6.75
CA ALA A 362 -0.39 -57.51 -7.80
C ALA A 362 -1.42 -58.21 -8.69
N LYS A 363 -1.82 -57.58 -9.80
CA LYS A 363 -2.40 -58.19 -11.00
C LYS A 363 -2.57 -57.09 -12.03
N ASN A 364 -1.62 -57.01 -12.96
CA ASN A 364 -1.77 -56.65 -14.39
C ASN A 364 -0.36 -56.44 -14.98
N ASP A 365 0.37 -57.55 -15.06
CA ASP A 365 1.29 -57.87 -16.15
C ASP A 365 0.41 -57.88 -17.44
N TRP A 366 0.73 -57.40 -18.65
CA TRP A 366 1.95 -57.28 -19.43
C TRP A 366 1.56 -56.53 -20.73
N MET A 367 2.31 -55.53 -21.19
CA MET A 367 2.41 -55.26 -22.64
C MET A 367 3.71 -54.52 -22.95
N LYS A 368 4.58 -55.24 -23.65
CA LYS A 368 5.95 -54.94 -24.07
C LYS A 368 6.15 -53.50 -24.60
N GLY A 369 7.07 -52.79 -23.97
CA GLY A 369 7.87 -51.72 -24.57
C GLY A 369 9.34 -52.14 -24.51
N THR A 370 10.01 -52.10 -25.64
CA THR A 370 11.40 -52.47 -25.88
C THR A 370 12.36 -51.38 -25.41
N ASP A 371 13.47 -51.80 -24.78
CA ASP A 371 14.75 -51.11 -24.55
C ASP A 371 14.74 -49.71 -23.88
N ASP A 372 15.50 -49.59 -22.78
CA ASP A 372 15.82 -48.39 -21.96
C ASP A 372 14.82 -47.90 -20.88
N ASP A 373 14.41 -48.77 -19.94
CA ASP A 373 13.83 -48.35 -18.65
C ASP A 373 14.91 -47.90 -17.64
N TYR A 374 15.74 -46.92 -18.04
CA TYR A 374 16.61 -46.20 -17.10
C TYR A 374 15.79 -45.02 -16.53
N TRP A 375 15.42 -45.08 -15.24
CA TRP A 375 14.88 -43.91 -14.56
C TRP A 375 15.94 -42.81 -14.57
N ASP A 376 15.77 -41.81 -15.44
CA ASP A 376 16.67 -40.65 -15.46
C ASP A 376 16.42 -39.83 -14.18
N GLU A 377 17.36 -39.90 -13.23
CA GLU A 377 17.32 -39.17 -11.94
C GLU A 377 17.05 -37.66 -12.17
N ASP A 378 17.49 -37.12 -13.31
CA ASP A 378 17.29 -35.74 -13.73
C ASP A 378 15.81 -35.42 -14.02
N GLU A 379 15.05 -36.33 -14.63
CA GLU A 379 13.61 -36.13 -14.88
C GLU A 379 12.78 -36.24 -13.60
N GLY A 380 13.18 -37.11 -12.66
CA GLY A 380 12.59 -37.17 -11.32
C GLY A 380 12.73 -35.83 -10.60
N TYR A 381 13.94 -35.27 -10.58
CA TYR A 381 14.21 -33.95 -10.01
C TYR A 381 13.41 -32.83 -10.70
N LYS A 382 13.43 -32.74 -12.03
CA LYS A 382 12.67 -31.73 -12.79
C LYS A 382 11.16 -31.85 -12.54
N SER A 383 10.63 -33.07 -12.47
CA SER A 383 9.22 -33.32 -12.17
C SER A 383 8.81 -32.76 -10.81
N GLU A 384 9.62 -32.98 -9.78
CA GLU A 384 9.35 -32.46 -8.45
C GLU A 384 9.46 -30.93 -8.40
N MET A 385 10.49 -30.35 -9.06
CA MET A 385 10.63 -28.90 -9.17
C MET A 385 9.44 -28.25 -9.90
N ARG A 386 8.84 -28.92 -10.90
CA ARG A 386 7.60 -28.45 -11.53
C ARG A 386 6.43 -28.43 -10.54
N LYS A 387 6.26 -29.47 -9.72
CA LYS A 387 5.19 -29.50 -8.68
C LYS A 387 5.39 -28.39 -7.65
N ILE A 388 6.63 -28.17 -7.20
CA ILE A 388 6.97 -27.06 -6.28
C ILE A 388 6.68 -25.72 -6.98
N GLY A 389 7.04 -25.57 -8.24
CA GLY A 389 6.78 -24.37 -9.03
C GLY A 389 5.30 -24.03 -9.14
N VAL A 390 4.43 -25.03 -9.33
CA VAL A 390 2.97 -24.86 -9.29
C VAL A 390 2.52 -24.35 -7.92
N LYS A 391 2.96 -24.98 -6.82
CA LYS A 391 2.61 -24.54 -5.45
C LYS A 391 3.03 -23.09 -5.19
N VAL A 392 4.23 -22.70 -5.62
CA VAL A 392 4.72 -21.32 -5.47
C VAL A 392 3.92 -20.35 -6.35
N ASN A 393 3.61 -20.72 -7.59
CA ASN A 393 2.79 -19.91 -8.49
C ASN A 393 1.38 -19.69 -7.93
N ASP A 394 0.70 -20.75 -7.50
CA ASP A 394 -0.64 -20.70 -6.91
C ASP A 394 -0.66 -19.82 -5.67
N ARG A 395 0.36 -19.95 -4.80
CA ARG A 395 0.45 -19.10 -3.61
C ARG A 395 0.67 -17.63 -3.97
N LEU A 396 1.56 -17.33 -4.93
CA LEU A 396 1.77 -15.97 -5.40
C LEU A 396 0.51 -15.37 -6.03
N ARG A 397 -0.28 -16.17 -6.78
CA ARG A 397 -1.58 -15.75 -7.33
C ARG A 397 -2.59 -15.44 -6.23
N SER A 398 -2.69 -16.30 -5.21
CA SER A 398 -3.52 -16.02 -4.04
C SER A 398 -3.12 -14.71 -3.33
N ILE A 399 -1.82 -14.41 -3.24
CA ILE A 399 -1.36 -13.13 -2.70
C ILE A 399 -1.77 -11.97 -3.61
N ILE A 400 -1.63 -12.10 -4.94
CA ILE A 400 -2.08 -11.07 -5.90
C ILE A 400 -3.57 -10.77 -5.72
N GLU A 401 -4.42 -11.79 -5.65
CA GLU A 401 -5.87 -11.64 -5.45
C GLU A 401 -6.20 -10.86 -4.16
N GLU A 402 -5.48 -11.16 -3.08
CA GLU A 402 -5.61 -10.44 -1.81
C GLU A 402 -5.15 -8.97 -1.93
N TYR A 403 -4.05 -8.71 -2.63
CA TYR A 403 -3.61 -7.33 -2.89
C TYR A 403 -4.63 -6.56 -3.74
N GLU A 404 -5.22 -7.20 -4.74
CA GLU A 404 -6.29 -6.58 -5.54
C GLU A 404 -7.51 -6.24 -4.68
N GLU A 405 -7.88 -7.09 -3.73
CA GLU A 405 -8.92 -6.80 -2.74
C GLU A 405 -8.56 -5.58 -1.89
N LYS A 406 -7.37 -5.55 -1.29
CA LYS A 406 -6.91 -4.40 -0.49
C LYS A 406 -6.77 -3.11 -1.31
N ILE A 407 -6.42 -3.19 -2.60
CA ILE A 407 -6.39 -2.05 -3.52
C ILE A 407 -7.81 -1.53 -3.81
N ARG A 408 -8.78 -2.44 -4.04
CA ARG A 408 -10.20 -2.08 -4.20
C ARG A 408 -10.73 -1.42 -2.93
N GLU A 409 -10.38 -1.97 -1.78
CA GLU A 409 -10.73 -1.45 -0.47
C GLU A 409 -10.23 0.00 -0.25
N CYS A 410 -8.95 0.27 -0.56
CA CYS A 410 -8.40 1.63 -0.55
C CYS A 410 -9.15 2.56 -1.52
N THR A 411 -9.50 2.06 -2.71
CA THR A 411 -10.19 2.83 -3.75
C THR A 411 -11.60 3.22 -3.31
N MET A 412 -12.36 2.28 -2.75
CA MET A 412 -13.71 2.54 -2.24
C MET A 412 -13.73 3.63 -1.17
N ARG A 413 -12.74 3.65 -0.25
CA ARG A 413 -12.66 4.70 0.78
C ARG A 413 -12.21 6.05 0.23
N ILE A 414 -11.28 6.07 -0.74
CA ILE A 414 -10.91 7.30 -1.46
C ILE A 414 -12.14 7.91 -2.15
N ASP A 415 -12.93 7.09 -2.85
CA ASP A 415 -14.14 7.52 -3.53
C ASP A 415 -15.22 7.92 -2.52
N GLY A 416 -15.39 7.17 -1.43
CA GLY A 416 -16.31 7.48 -0.34
C GLY A 416 -16.01 8.82 0.33
N MET A 417 -14.73 9.13 0.59
CA MET A 417 -14.30 10.42 1.14
C MET A 417 -14.55 11.58 0.16
N ALA A 418 -14.28 11.35 -1.13
CA ALA A 418 -14.57 12.34 -2.18
C ALA A 418 -16.08 12.63 -2.27
N MET A 419 -16.91 11.58 -2.24
CA MET A 419 -18.37 11.69 -2.24
C MET A 419 -18.88 12.42 -0.99
N ALA A 420 -18.42 12.06 0.20
CA ALA A 420 -18.82 12.73 1.45
C ALA A 420 -18.46 14.23 1.45
N THR A 421 -17.30 14.57 0.89
CA THR A 421 -16.88 15.97 0.75
C THR A 421 -17.76 16.72 -0.25
N GLN A 422 -18.07 16.11 -1.40
CA GLN A 422 -18.98 16.70 -2.39
C GLN A 422 -20.41 16.85 -1.86
N TRP A 423 -20.95 15.86 -1.15
CA TRP A 423 -22.26 15.93 -0.51
C TRP A 423 -22.32 17.04 0.53
N SER A 424 -21.30 17.16 1.39
CA SER A 424 -21.22 18.26 2.36
C SER A 424 -21.22 19.64 1.69
N HIS A 425 -20.53 19.79 0.56
CA HIS A 425 -20.56 21.03 -0.22
C HIS A 425 -21.93 21.26 -0.91
N GLY A 426 -22.59 20.21 -1.39
CA GLY A 426 -23.93 20.29 -1.94
C GLY A 426 -24.94 20.80 -0.91
N ASP A 427 -24.97 20.19 0.27
CA ASP A 427 -25.88 20.57 1.35
C ASP A 427 -25.65 22.01 1.82
N THR A 428 -24.38 22.40 2.02
CA THR A 428 -24.06 23.78 2.41
C THR A 428 -24.42 24.78 1.33
N ASN A 429 -24.22 24.47 0.05
CA ASN A 429 -24.66 25.33 -1.05
C ASN A 429 -26.18 25.46 -1.09
N VAL A 430 -26.93 24.38 -0.86
CA VAL A 430 -28.40 24.42 -0.76
C VAL A 430 -28.82 25.26 0.44
N GLU A 431 -28.20 25.07 1.61
CA GLU A 431 -28.48 25.85 2.80
C GLU A 431 -28.18 27.34 2.61
N ILE A 432 -27.04 27.69 2.00
CA ILE A 432 -26.67 29.06 1.64
C ILE A 432 -27.67 29.62 0.63
N ALA A 433 -28.08 28.87 -0.39
CA ALA A 433 -29.08 29.32 -1.35
C ALA A 433 -30.44 29.58 -0.69
N LEU A 434 -30.86 28.72 0.24
CA LEU A 434 -32.10 28.89 1.02
C LEU A 434 -32.00 30.11 1.96
N ALA A 435 -30.87 30.28 2.65
CA ALA A 435 -30.61 31.43 3.52
C ALA A 435 -30.57 32.74 2.71
N THR A 436 -29.86 32.77 1.58
CA THR A 436 -29.80 33.90 0.64
C THR A 436 -31.19 34.21 0.06
N GLY A 437 -32.01 33.19 -0.19
CA GLY A 437 -33.40 33.35 -0.60
C GLY A 437 -34.27 34.04 0.46
N ARG A 438 -34.04 33.75 1.75
CA ARG A 438 -34.68 34.48 2.86
C ARG A 438 -34.15 35.91 2.97
N ASP A 439 -32.84 36.10 2.88
CA ASP A 439 -32.20 37.42 2.93
C ASP A 439 -32.70 38.33 1.81
N SER A 440 -32.88 37.77 0.60
CA SER A 440 -33.49 38.48 -0.54
C SER A 440 -34.91 39.00 -0.25
N ARG A 441 -35.70 38.30 0.57
CA ARG A 441 -37.03 38.79 0.99
C ARG A 441 -36.92 39.96 1.96
N HIS A 442 -36.01 39.88 2.93
CA HIS A 442 -35.76 41.00 3.85
C HIS A 442 -35.26 42.24 3.11
N MET A 443 -34.32 42.07 2.17
CA MET A 443 -33.82 43.14 1.32
C MET A 443 -34.95 43.80 0.50
N ARG A 444 -35.87 42.99 -0.04
CA ARG A 444 -37.05 43.49 -0.76
C ARG A 444 -37.97 44.32 0.14
N THR A 445 -38.21 43.89 1.36
CA THR A 445 -39.06 44.62 2.33
C THR A 445 -38.43 45.96 2.73
N ILE A 446 -37.12 45.99 3.01
CA ILE A 446 -36.40 47.24 3.34
C ILE A 446 -36.49 48.23 2.17
N SER A 447 -36.28 47.74 0.94
CA SER A 447 -36.38 48.57 -0.27
C SER A 447 -37.78 49.18 -0.43
N ILE A 448 -38.84 48.37 -0.25
CA ILE A 448 -40.23 48.87 -0.29
C ILE A 448 -40.45 49.95 0.77
N MET A 449 -39.95 49.73 2.00
CA MET A 449 -40.06 50.71 3.09
C MET A 449 -39.42 52.04 2.70
N THR A 450 -38.20 52.03 2.13
CA THR A 450 -37.54 53.26 1.66
C THR A 450 -38.28 53.96 0.52
N MET A 451 -38.89 53.22 -0.41
CA MET A 451 -39.65 53.80 -1.53
C MET A 451 -40.94 54.51 -1.10
N VAL A 452 -41.52 54.09 0.03
CA VAL A 452 -42.68 54.75 0.65
C VAL A 452 -42.25 56.00 1.43
N PHE A 453 -41.14 55.93 2.18
CA PHE A 453 -40.70 57.04 3.01
C PHE A 453 -40.02 58.18 2.23
N LEU A 454 -39.30 57.86 1.15
CA LEU A 454 -38.48 58.84 0.42
C LEU A 454 -39.30 59.97 -0.24
N PRO A 455 -40.46 59.72 -0.87
CA PRO A 455 -41.34 60.80 -1.34
C PRO A 455 -41.90 61.63 -0.18
N GLY A 456 -42.32 60.98 0.91
CA GLY A 456 -42.88 61.64 2.09
C GLY A 456 -41.89 62.61 2.75
N THR A 457 -40.63 62.20 2.92
CA THR A 457 -39.59 63.05 3.51
C THR A 457 -39.16 64.17 2.56
N PHE A 458 -39.09 63.92 1.26
CA PHE A 458 -38.81 64.96 0.26
C PHE A 458 -39.86 66.07 0.28
N PHE A 459 -41.15 65.73 0.24
CA PHE A 459 -42.19 66.76 0.31
C PHE A 459 -42.24 67.42 1.70
N ALA A 460 -42.09 66.68 2.79
CA ALA A 460 -42.01 67.27 4.13
C ALA A 460 -40.89 68.32 4.24
N THR A 461 -39.73 68.08 3.63
CA THR A 461 -38.61 69.05 3.61
C THR A 461 -38.86 70.22 2.67
N VAL A 462 -39.36 69.98 1.46
CA VAL A 462 -39.73 71.05 0.50
C VAL A 462 -40.78 72.00 1.07
N PHE A 463 -41.77 71.48 1.81
CA PHE A 463 -42.80 72.29 2.47
C PHE A 463 -42.35 72.86 3.83
N SER A 464 -41.28 72.34 4.43
CA SER A 464 -40.63 72.91 5.64
C SER A 464 -39.70 74.06 5.31
N MET A 465 -39.05 74.03 4.14
CA MET A 465 -38.44 75.22 3.57
C MET A 465 -39.54 76.26 3.39
N GLN A 466 -39.34 77.45 3.96
CA GLN A 466 -40.32 78.56 4.11
C GLN A 466 -40.81 79.17 2.77
N LEU A 467 -40.79 78.41 1.68
CA LEU A 467 -41.14 78.77 0.31
C LEU A 467 -42.65 79.02 0.16
N PHE A 468 -43.47 78.48 1.07
CA PHE A 468 -44.90 78.77 1.18
C PHE A 468 -45.20 79.51 2.49
N ASN A 469 -45.49 80.80 2.39
CA ASN A 469 -45.81 81.64 3.55
C ASN A 469 -47.30 81.47 3.90
N TRP A 470 -47.61 80.52 4.79
CA TRP A 470 -48.98 80.15 5.19
C TRP A 470 -49.59 81.02 6.29
N PHE A 471 -48.82 81.98 6.82
CA PHE A 471 -49.28 82.92 7.84
C PHE A 471 -49.69 84.23 7.14
N PRO A 472 -50.99 84.56 7.05
CA PRO A 472 -51.36 85.94 6.75
C PRO A 472 -50.79 86.83 7.87
N SER A 473 -50.15 87.94 7.50
CA SER A 473 -49.65 88.93 8.45
C SER A 473 -50.82 89.56 9.21
N GLY A 474 -51.20 88.95 10.34
CA GLY A 474 -52.25 89.45 11.21
C GLY A 474 -53.05 88.33 11.87
N ASP A 475 -52.82 88.20 13.18
CA ASP A 475 -53.68 87.59 14.20
C ASP A 475 -53.32 86.17 14.70
N ASN A 476 -53.28 86.10 16.03
CA ASN A 476 -52.76 85.00 16.83
C ASN A 476 -53.83 83.91 16.97
N GLY A 477 -53.85 82.98 16.03
CA GLY A 477 -54.58 81.73 16.14
C GLY A 477 -53.79 80.62 15.47
N ILE A 478 -53.80 79.42 16.03
CA ILE A 478 -53.24 78.24 15.36
C ILE A 478 -54.18 77.94 14.18
N VAL A 479 -53.91 78.52 13.01
CA VAL A 479 -54.73 78.34 11.81
C VAL A 479 -54.15 77.21 10.97
N VAL A 480 -54.85 76.08 10.92
CA VAL A 480 -54.58 75.02 9.95
C VAL A 480 -55.07 75.50 8.58
N SER A 481 -54.14 75.80 7.67
CA SER A 481 -54.45 76.25 6.30
C SER A 481 -55.36 75.25 5.55
N HIS A 482 -56.41 75.76 4.89
CA HIS A 482 -57.37 74.96 4.11
C HIS A 482 -56.72 74.17 2.95
N TYR A 483 -55.51 74.56 2.53
CA TYR A 483 -54.75 73.92 1.44
C TYR A 483 -53.90 72.71 1.88
N LEU A 484 -53.97 72.29 3.15
CA LEU A 484 -53.27 71.10 3.64
C LEU A 484 -53.61 69.82 2.83
N TRP A 485 -54.79 69.79 2.21
CA TRP A 485 -55.18 68.69 1.32
C TRP A 485 -54.31 68.57 0.06
N ILE A 486 -53.71 69.66 -0.45
CA ILE A 486 -52.80 69.63 -1.61
C ILE A 486 -51.49 68.92 -1.26
N TYR A 487 -50.98 69.11 -0.05
CA TYR A 487 -49.82 68.38 0.47
C TYR A 487 -50.08 66.87 0.49
N VAL A 488 -51.24 66.46 1.01
CA VAL A 488 -51.64 65.05 1.05
C VAL A 488 -51.78 64.49 -0.36
N LEU A 489 -52.39 65.23 -1.28
CA LEU A 489 -52.61 64.80 -2.66
C LEU A 489 -51.29 64.58 -3.41
N ILE A 490 -50.37 65.55 -3.38
CA ILE A 490 -49.08 65.47 -4.11
C ILE A 490 -48.23 64.33 -3.54
N THR A 491 -48.19 64.18 -2.22
CA THR A 491 -47.42 63.11 -1.56
C THR A 491 -47.95 61.73 -1.92
N VAL A 492 -49.27 61.55 -1.97
CA VAL A 492 -49.91 60.28 -2.38
C VAL A 492 -49.61 59.96 -3.84
N VAL A 493 -49.75 60.93 -4.75
CA VAL A 493 -49.47 60.74 -6.18
C VAL A 493 -48.01 60.35 -6.41
N ALA A 494 -47.07 61.05 -5.76
CA ALA A 494 -45.65 60.73 -5.89
C ALA A 494 -45.30 59.34 -5.34
N THR A 495 -45.92 58.94 -4.22
CA THR A 495 -45.74 57.59 -3.63
C THR A 495 -46.30 56.49 -4.53
N LEU A 496 -47.45 56.74 -5.19
CA LEU A 496 -48.01 55.81 -6.16
C LEU A 496 -47.12 55.69 -7.41
N LEU A 497 -46.51 56.78 -7.87
CA LEU A 497 -45.59 56.75 -9.00
C LEU A 497 -44.31 55.97 -8.69
N THR A 498 -43.71 56.14 -7.51
CA THR A 498 -42.50 55.39 -7.12
C THR A 498 -42.80 53.90 -6.97
N LEU A 499 -43.89 53.53 -6.29
CA LEU A 499 -44.31 52.14 -6.14
C LEU A 499 -44.72 51.51 -7.48
N GLY A 500 -45.44 52.26 -8.32
CA GLY A 500 -45.87 51.82 -9.65
C GLY A 500 -44.69 51.54 -10.57
N THR A 501 -43.68 52.43 -10.59
CA THR A 501 -42.45 52.24 -11.37
C THR A 501 -41.69 51.01 -10.90
N TRP A 502 -41.58 50.80 -9.58
CA TRP A 502 -40.95 49.60 -9.03
C TRP A 502 -41.71 48.31 -9.38
N TYR A 503 -43.03 48.30 -9.22
CA TYR A 503 -43.86 47.14 -9.55
C TYR A 503 -43.72 46.76 -11.03
N TYR A 504 -43.77 47.75 -11.91
CA TYR A 504 -43.59 47.57 -13.35
C TYR A 504 -42.22 46.97 -13.68
N PHE A 505 -41.13 47.52 -13.14
CA PHE A 505 -39.78 47.04 -13.45
C PHE A 505 -39.42 45.72 -12.77
N VAL A 506 -39.80 45.54 -11.51
CA VAL A 506 -39.33 44.40 -10.68
C VAL A 506 -40.28 43.21 -10.75
N VAL A 507 -41.60 43.44 -10.85
CA VAL A 507 -42.58 42.34 -10.86
C VAL A 507 -42.98 41.99 -12.28
N TRP A 508 -43.39 42.99 -13.07
CA TRP A 508 -43.94 42.73 -14.39
C TRP A 508 -42.86 42.37 -15.41
N ARG A 509 -41.75 43.11 -15.45
CA ARG A 509 -40.65 42.83 -16.39
C ARG A 509 -39.86 41.55 -16.07
N HIS A 510 -39.78 41.12 -14.81
CA HIS A 510 -39.13 39.84 -14.47
C HIS A 510 -40.01 38.63 -14.84
N ARG A 511 -41.34 38.73 -14.71
CA ARG A 511 -42.25 37.67 -15.18
C ARG A 511 -42.15 37.47 -16.69
N ALA A 512 -42.17 38.56 -17.46
CA ALA A 512 -42.04 38.51 -18.91
C ALA A 512 -40.71 37.94 -19.40
N ARG A 513 -39.61 38.05 -18.62
CA ARG A 513 -38.33 37.40 -18.97
C ARG A 513 -38.31 35.90 -18.67
N LYS A 514 -38.96 35.46 -17.60
CA LYS A 514 -39.02 34.02 -17.24
C LYS A 514 -39.84 33.21 -18.23
N GLU A 515 -40.95 33.75 -18.71
CA GLU A 515 -41.79 33.09 -19.70
C GLU A 515 -41.02 32.87 -21.03
N VAL A 516 -40.20 33.84 -21.44
CA VAL A 516 -39.36 33.72 -22.64
C VAL A 516 -38.24 32.68 -22.48
N GLU A 517 -37.67 32.55 -21.29
CA GLU A 517 -36.60 31.58 -21.00
C GLU A 517 -37.14 30.13 -20.87
N GLU A 518 -38.36 29.96 -20.34
CA GLU A 518 -39.05 28.65 -20.30
C GLU A 518 -39.47 28.18 -21.70
N ASP A 519 -39.88 29.10 -22.58
CA ASP A 519 -40.21 28.80 -23.98
C ASP A 519 -38.97 28.39 -24.80
N GLU A 520 -37.79 28.98 -24.53
CA GLU A 520 -36.53 28.63 -25.19
C GLU A 520 -36.02 27.23 -24.82
N VAL A 521 -36.16 26.83 -23.55
CA VAL A 521 -35.76 25.49 -23.07
C VAL A 521 -36.66 24.39 -23.64
N HIS A 522 -37.96 24.67 -23.84
CA HIS A 522 -38.90 23.74 -24.47
C HIS A 522 -38.73 23.59 -25.99
N LEU A 523 -37.98 24.48 -26.64
CA LEU A 523 -37.68 24.42 -28.07
C LEU A 523 -36.36 23.69 -28.40
N ILE A 524 -35.52 23.43 -27.40
CA ILE A 524 -34.19 22.80 -27.57
C ILE A 524 -34.14 21.35 -27.07
N ALA A 525 -35.10 20.93 -26.22
CA ALA A 525 -35.31 19.53 -25.82
C ALA A 525 -36.22 18.79 -26.82
#